data_AF-A0A1Y1LKX6-F1
#
_entry.id   AF-A0A1Y1LKX6-F1
#
_cell.length_a   1.000
_cell.length_b   1.000
_cell.length_c   1.000
_cell.angle_alpha   90.00
_cell.angle_beta   90.00
_cell.angle_gamma   90.00
#
_symmetry.space_group_name_H-M   'P 1'
#
loop_
_entity.id
_entity.type
_entity.pdbx_description
1 polymer ?
#
loop_
_entity_poly.entity_id
_entity_poly.type
_entity_poly.pdbx_seq_one_letter_code
_entity_poly.pdbx_strand_id
1 'polypeptide(L)'
;MYETAIKLSDSALEDLRCYVCSGYLSSSPIRVLPNGSCICGRCLPVDRSTATCRVFALEAILNNVLFPCPNRVSGCKAITHFNRTIEHESKCIYYTSSCPITGSNNCAWEGSGAEISEHFLKHHNYLLQGSAQFTITSNEDSHGIFLTHPDNLYIVKYDYDAKQKMLWYDVRYCKQESFHDLNYTIQILNSNHHDCTMYLKGAKCHLYNSTFFAKESRIQLNINQFYQYLDEPRSITVVIHFKYTNPGGYSAQNSHLVSSLIETLTESLDMFFAKAFWFYREYILRHSKEIIDVIKTVFYLAVTQVCVSAITGSTKVNHKR
;
A
#
# COMPACT_ATOMS: atom_id res chain seq x y z
N MET A 1 -39.62 -9.54 -2.93
CA MET A 1 -39.38 -10.34 -4.15
C MET A 1 -37.96 -10.87 -4.04
N TYR A 2 -37.78 -12.19 -4.01
CA TYR A 2 -36.45 -12.80 -3.99
C TYR A 2 -35.87 -12.71 -5.42
N GLU A 3 -34.95 -11.78 -5.68
CA GLU A 3 -34.18 -11.78 -6.93
C GLU A 3 -33.43 -13.10 -7.02
N THR A 4 -33.85 -13.96 -7.95
CA THR A 4 -33.25 -15.28 -8.12
C THR A 4 -31.97 -15.10 -8.92
N ALA A 5 -30.83 -15.03 -8.22
CA ALA A 5 -29.53 -14.92 -8.85
C ALA A 5 -29.22 -16.20 -9.65
N ILE A 6 -28.95 -16.05 -10.95
CA ILE A 6 -28.70 -17.13 -11.90
C ILE A 6 -27.19 -17.35 -12.00
N LYS A 7 -26.73 -18.56 -11.67
CA LYS A 7 -25.36 -18.99 -11.95
C LYS A 7 -25.32 -19.70 -13.30
N LEU A 8 -24.49 -19.20 -14.21
CA LEU A 8 -24.29 -19.80 -15.53
C LEU A 8 -23.21 -20.89 -15.48
N SER A 9 -23.24 -21.80 -16.47
CA SER A 9 -22.13 -22.73 -16.72
C SER A 9 -20.91 -22.00 -17.27
N ASP A 10 -19.72 -22.58 -17.11
CA ASP A 10 -18.48 -22.02 -17.66
C ASP A 10 -18.59 -21.81 -19.19
N SER A 11 -19.19 -22.76 -19.92
CA SER A 11 -19.43 -22.61 -21.37
C SER A 11 -20.28 -21.40 -21.74
N ALA A 12 -21.36 -21.13 -21.00
CA ALA A 12 -22.23 -19.99 -21.26
C ALA A 12 -21.54 -18.66 -20.88
N LEU A 13 -20.60 -18.68 -19.93
CA LEU A 13 -19.78 -17.51 -19.59
C LEU A 13 -18.75 -17.19 -20.68
N GLU A 14 -18.24 -18.19 -21.40
CA GLU A 14 -17.35 -17.99 -22.55
C GLU A 14 -18.04 -17.24 -23.70
N ASP A 15 -19.33 -17.50 -23.92
CA ASP A 15 -20.13 -16.80 -24.94
C ASP A 15 -20.43 -15.33 -24.53
N LEU A 16 -20.34 -15.02 -23.24
CA LEU A 16 -20.58 -13.69 -22.67
C LEU A 16 -19.28 -12.91 -22.47
N ARG A 17 -18.45 -12.81 -23.52
CA ARG A 17 -17.18 -12.07 -23.50
C ARG A 17 -17.20 -10.80 -24.33
N CYS A 18 -16.46 -9.81 -23.84
CA CYS A 18 -16.18 -8.57 -24.56
C CYS A 18 -15.18 -8.84 -25.68
N TYR A 19 -15.46 -8.37 -26.89
CA TYR A 19 -14.57 -8.47 -28.04
C TYR A 19 -13.23 -7.73 -27.86
N VAL A 20 -13.23 -6.65 -27.07
CA VAL A 20 -12.04 -5.79 -26.90
C VAL A 20 -11.09 -6.32 -25.83
N CYS A 21 -11.60 -6.66 -24.65
CA CYS A 21 -10.77 -7.06 -23.50
C CYS A 21 -10.85 -8.54 -23.17
N SER A 22 -11.66 -9.32 -23.89
CA SER A 22 -11.94 -10.74 -23.63
C SER A 22 -12.52 -11.04 -22.23
N GLY A 23 -12.79 -10.02 -21.41
CA GLY A 23 -13.43 -10.17 -20.09
C GLY A 23 -14.93 -10.40 -20.19
N TYR A 24 -15.54 -10.92 -19.13
CA TYR A 24 -16.99 -11.15 -19.09
C TYR A 24 -17.79 -9.86 -19.31
N LEU A 25 -18.95 -9.94 -19.94
CA LEU A 25 -19.92 -8.85 -20.11
C LEU A 25 -20.62 -8.52 -18.77
N SER A 26 -19.84 -8.22 -17.73
CA SER A 26 -20.29 -8.03 -16.35
C SER A 26 -20.62 -6.58 -15.98
N SER A 27 -20.54 -5.64 -16.93
CA SER A 27 -20.79 -4.22 -16.67
C SER A 27 -21.45 -3.48 -17.82
N SER A 28 -22.42 -2.66 -17.47
CA SER A 28 -23.15 -1.74 -18.34
C SER A 28 -22.29 -0.53 -18.71
N PRO A 29 -22.50 0.08 -19.90
CA PRO A 29 -23.43 -0.38 -20.93
C PRO A 29 -22.83 -1.48 -21.81
N ILE A 30 -23.68 -2.43 -22.21
CA ILE A 30 -23.32 -3.47 -23.18
C ILE A 30 -23.74 -3.00 -24.56
N ARG A 31 -22.78 -2.94 -25.50
CA ARG A 31 -23.02 -2.51 -26.88
C ARG A 31 -22.66 -3.61 -27.86
N VAL A 32 -23.38 -3.67 -28.98
CA VAL A 32 -23.14 -4.62 -30.07
C VAL A 32 -22.66 -3.87 -31.31
N LEU A 33 -21.62 -4.40 -31.93
CA LEU A 33 -21.05 -3.97 -33.20
C LEU A 33 -21.87 -4.54 -34.38
N PRO A 34 -21.76 -3.98 -35.60
CA PRO A 34 -22.50 -4.48 -36.77
C PRO A 34 -22.21 -5.95 -37.12
N ASN A 35 -21.03 -6.45 -36.74
CA ASN A 35 -20.63 -7.85 -36.91
C ASN A 35 -21.18 -8.79 -35.81
N GLY A 36 -22.02 -8.29 -34.89
CA GLY A 36 -22.61 -9.05 -33.78
C GLY A 36 -21.73 -9.17 -32.53
N SER A 37 -20.48 -8.71 -32.56
CA SER A 37 -19.59 -8.75 -31.39
C SER A 37 -20.02 -7.78 -30.28
N CYS A 38 -19.86 -8.18 -29.02
CA CYS A 38 -20.27 -7.40 -27.85
C CYS A 38 -19.09 -6.62 -27.23
N ILE A 39 -19.35 -5.42 -26.73
CA ILE A 39 -18.41 -4.55 -26.01
C ILE A 39 -18.98 -4.26 -24.62
N CYS A 40 -18.17 -4.46 -23.58
CA CYS A 40 -18.54 -4.16 -22.19
C CYS A 40 -18.37 -2.68 -21.83
N GLY A 41 -18.97 -2.27 -20.70
CA GLY A 41 -18.91 -0.88 -20.23
C GLY A 41 -17.50 -0.35 -19.91
N ARG A 42 -16.52 -1.24 -19.67
CA ARG A 42 -15.11 -0.86 -19.42
C ARG A 42 -14.38 -0.37 -20.67
N CYS A 43 -14.82 -0.78 -21.86
CA CYS A 43 -14.09 -0.56 -23.11
C CYS A 43 -14.65 0.61 -23.92
N LEU A 44 -15.30 1.60 -23.28
CA LEU A 44 -15.96 2.70 -23.98
C LEU A 44 -15.26 4.05 -23.80
N PRO A 45 -15.26 4.93 -24.83
CA PRO A 45 -15.69 4.67 -26.21
C PRO A 45 -14.47 4.30 -27.08
N VAL A 46 -14.47 3.11 -27.67
CA VAL A 46 -13.72 2.90 -28.92
C VAL A 46 -14.34 3.88 -29.92
N ASP A 47 -13.53 4.85 -30.38
CA ASP A 47 -13.78 5.89 -31.39
C ASP A 47 -15.25 6.22 -31.73
N ARG A 48 -15.65 7.50 -31.61
CA ARG A 48 -17.01 8.00 -31.90
C ARG A 48 -17.50 7.69 -33.33
N SER A 49 -16.61 7.30 -34.23
CA SER A 49 -16.90 6.88 -35.60
C SER A 49 -17.56 5.50 -35.72
N THR A 50 -17.42 4.62 -34.70
CA THR A 50 -17.91 3.24 -34.79
C THR A 50 -19.39 3.15 -34.40
N ALA A 51 -20.25 2.77 -35.35
CA ALA A 51 -21.66 2.52 -35.08
C ALA A 51 -21.83 1.37 -34.09
N THR A 52 -22.38 1.64 -32.91
CA THR A 52 -22.66 0.64 -31.88
C THR A 52 -24.04 0.86 -31.25
N CYS A 53 -24.78 -0.24 -31.07
CA CYS A 53 -26.11 -0.21 -30.46
C CYS A 53 -26.03 -0.74 -29.02
N ARG A 54 -26.53 0.04 -28.04
CA ARG A 54 -26.65 -0.45 -26.66
C ARG A 54 -27.82 -1.44 -26.58
N VAL A 55 -27.61 -2.57 -25.91
CA VAL A 55 -28.60 -3.66 -25.84
C VAL A 55 -29.19 -3.77 -24.44
N PHE A 56 -30.21 -2.94 -24.17
CA PHE A 56 -30.88 -2.89 -22.86
C PHE A 56 -31.53 -4.22 -22.45
N ALA A 57 -32.07 -4.98 -23.40
CA ALA A 57 -32.67 -6.28 -23.13
C ALA A 57 -31.64 -7.29 -22.57
N LEU A 58 -30.43 -7.30 -23.12
CA LEU A 58 -29.34 -8.13 -22.63
C LEU A 58 -28.92 -7.66 -21.22
N GLU A 59 -28.77 -6.36 -20.99
CA GLU A 59 -28.46 -5.83 -19.66
C GLU A 59 -29.51 -6.23 -18.62
N ALA A 60 -30.81 -6.20 -18.97
CA ALA A 60 -31.90 -6.59 -18.09
C ALA A 60 -31.84 -8.09 -17.72
N ILE A 61 -31.46 -8.95 -18.66
CA ILE A 61 -31.23 -10.38 -18.39
C ILE A 61 -30.01 -10.54 -17.47
N LEU A 62 -28.90 -9.87 -17.81
CA LEU A 62 -27.64 -9.98 -17.08
C LEU A 62 -27.72 -9.45 -15.64
N ASN A 63 -28.63 -8.53 -15.32
CA ASN A 63 -28.88 -8.09 -13.94
C ASN A 63 -29.16 -9.25 -12.98
N ASN A 64 -29.79 -10.33 -13.46
CA ASN A 64 -30.08 -11.51 -12.67
C ASN A 64 -28.92 -12.53 -12.69
N VAL A 65 -27.87 -12.31 -13.47
CA VAL A 65 -26.75 -13.23 -13.63
C VAL A 65 -25.63 -12.90 -12.65
N LEU A 66 -25.04 -13.97 -12.11
CA LEU A 66 -23.85 -13.94 -11.29
C LEU A 66 -22.59 -14.15 -12.14
N PHE A 67 -21.64 -13.22 -12.02
CA PHE A 67 -20.36 -13.27 -12.70
C PHE A 67 -19.22 -13.59 -11.71
N PRO A 68 -18.36 -14.58 -12.03
CA PRO A 68 -17.14 -14.79 -11.27
C PRO A 68 -16.16 -13.64 -11.50
N CYS A 69 -15.33 -13.36 -10.50
CA CYS A 69 -14.24 -12.40 -10.63
C CYS A 69 -13.30 -12.78 -11.80
N PRO A 70 -12.85 -11.83 -12.64
CA PRO A 70 -11.86 -12.09 -13.67
C PRO A 70 -10.56 -12.71 -13.12
N ASN A 71 -10.20 -12.37 -11.88
CA ASN A 71 -9.02 -12.89 -11.18
C ASN A 71 -9.25 -14.27 -10.52
N ARG A 72 -10.25 -15.05 -10.98
CA ARG A 72 -10.50 -16.41 -10.46
C ARG A 72 -9.31 -17.35 -10.62
N VAL A 73 -8.55 -17.19 -11.70
CA VAL A 73 -7.36 -18.00 -11.98
C VAL A 73 -6.26 -17.72 -10.94
N SER A 74 -6.18 -16.49 -10.48
CA SER A 74 -5.28 -16.04 -9.42
C SER A 74 -5.79 -16.37 -8.01
N GLY A 75 -6.91 -17.08 -7.86
CA GLY A 75 -7.45 -17.54 -6.58
C GLY A 75 -8.68 -16.81 -6.06
N CYS A 76 -9.18 -15.78 -6.76
CA CYS A 76 -10.39 -15.08 -6.31
C CYS A 76 -11.64 -15.95 -6.43
N LYS A 77 -12.31 -16.23 -5.30
CA LYS A 77 -13.56 -17.00 -5.27
C LYS A 77 -14.83 -16.13 -5.33
N ALA A 78 -14.67 -14.82 -5.46
CA ALA A 78 -15.80 -13.90 -5.44
C ALA A 78 -16.69 -14.09 -6.68
N ILE A 79 -17.99 -14.10 -6.42
CA ILE A 79 -19.04 -14.12 -7.43
C ILE A 79 -19.92 -12.91 -7.14
N THR A 80 -20.20 -12.11 -8.16
CA THR A 80 -20.86 -10.80 -8.02
C THR A 80 -21.98 -10.64 -9.02
N HIS A 81 -22.98 -9.84 -8.68
CA HIS A 81 -24.00 -9.44 -9.65
C HIS A 81 -23.41 -8.57 -10.76
N PHE A 82 -24.09 -8.52 -11.90
CA PHE A 82 -23.83 -7.55 -12.95
C PHE A 82 -23.71 -6.12 -12.38
N ASN A 83 -22.79 -5.33 -12.95
CA ASN A 83 -22.30 -4.03 -12.47
C ASN A 83 -21.54 -4.02 -11.14
N ARG A 84 -21.76 -4.99 -10.24
CA ARG A 84 -21.01 -5.09 -8.97
C ARG A 84 -19.60 -5.66 -9.14
N THR A 85 -19.32 -6.31 -10.26
CA THR A 85 -17.98 -6.84 -10.55
C THR A 85 -16.93 -5.74 -10.60
N ILE A 86 -17.23 -4.55 -11.15
CA ILE A 86 -16.30 -3.42 -11.17
C ILE A 86 -15.94 -2.95 -9.75
N GLU A 87 -16.95 -2.84 -8.89
CA GLU A 87 -16.75 -2.47 -7.49
C GLU A 87 -15.86 -3.50 -6.78
N HIS A 88 -16.08 -4.79 -7.03
CA HIS A 88 -15.23 -5.86 -6.50
C HIS A 88 -13.80 -5.81 -7.08
N GLU A 89 -13.62 -5.70 -8.39
CA GLU A 89 -12.31 -5.58 -9.06
C GLU A 89 -11.48 -4.44 -8.43
N SER A 90 -12.14 -3.31 -8.10
CA SER A 90 -11.51 -2.17 -7.44
C SER A 90 -10.94 -2.49 -6.04
N LYS A 91 -11.37 -3.59 -5.41
CA LYS A 91 -10.94 -4.04 -4.07
C LYS A 91 -10.31 -5.44 -4.07
N CYS A 92 -10.31 -6.14 -5.21
CA CYS A 92 -9.83 -7.51 -5.32
C CYS A 92 -8.32 -7.57 -5.08
N ILE A 93 -7.87 -8.36 -4.11
CA ILE A 93 -6.45 -8.57 -3.77
C ILE A 93 -5.75 -9.51 -4.76
N TYR A 94 -6.52 -10.33 -5.48
CA TYR A 94 -5.99 -11.29 -6.45
C TYR A 94 -5.73 -10.66 -7.83
N TYR A 95 -5.72 -9.33 -7.93
CA TYR A 95 -5.42 -8.64 -9.17
C TYR A 95 -4.04 -9.03 -9.69
N THR A 96 -3.90 -9.17 -11.00
CA THR A 96 -2.58 -9.39 -11.60
C THR A 96 -1.75 -8.14 -11.46
N SER A 97 -0.55 -8.28 -10.91
CA SER A 97 0.44 -7.22 -10.73
C SER A 97 1.79 -7.70 -11.25
N SER A 98 2.51 -6.82 -11.93
CA SER A 98 3.94 -6.95 -12.13
C SER A 98 4.70 -6.44 -10.90
N CYS A 99 5.98 -6.79 -10.80
CA CYS A 99 6.85 -6.24 -9.78
C CYS A 99 7.00 -4.70 -9.95
N PRO A 100 6.75 -3.91 -8.89
CA PRO A 100 6.92 -2.46 -8.89
C PRO A 100 8.31 -1.91 -9.26
N ILE A 101 9.35 -2.74 -9.22
CA ILE A 101 10.75 -2.34 -9.49
C ILE A 101 11.30 -2.92 -10.79
N THR A 102 10.44 -3.39 -11.71
CA THR A 102 10.79 -3.98 -13.01
C THR A 102 11.86 -3.17 -13.77
N GLY A 103 11.77 -1.84 -13.78
CA GLY A 103 12.71 -0.96 -14.48
C GLY A 103 14.05 -0.68 -13.77
N SER A 104 14.19 -1.02 -12.49
CA SER A 104 15.41 -0.72 -11.72
C SER A 104 16.33 -1.93 -11.57
N ASN A 105 15.79 -3.14 -11.47
CA ASN A 105 16.55 -4.34 -11.10
C ASN A 105 16.27 -5.58 -11.98
N ASN A 106 15.70 -5.41 -13.18
CA ASN A 106 15.36 -6.51 -14.10
C ASN A 106 14.48 -7.61 -13.48
N CYS A 107 13.61 -7.26 -12.53
CA CYS A 107 12.66 -8.22 -11.97
C CYS A 107 11.51 -8.44 -12.95
N ALA A 108 11.35 -9.68 -13.44
CA ALA A 108 10.29 -10.08 -14.35
C ALA A 108 9.11 -10.77 -13.64
N TRP A 109 8.99 -10.59 -12.32
CA TRP A 109 7.91 -11.23 -11.55
C TRP A 109 6.55 -10.65 -11.95
N GLU A 110 5.61 -11.56 -12.18
CA GLU A 110 4.19 -11.30 -12.35
C GLU A 110 3.44 -12.30 -11.48
N GLY A 111 2.43 -11.82 -10.78
CA GLY A 111 1.63 -12.65 -9.89
C GLY A 111 0.39 -11.93 -9.40
N SER A 112 -0.29 -12.53 -8.45
CA SER A 112 -1.41 -11.89 -7.77
C SER A 112 -0.92 -10.82 -6.80
N GLY A 113 -1.72 -9.79 -6.57
CA GLY A 113 -1.44 -8.77 -5.57
C GLY A 113 -1.28 -9.33 -4.15
N ALA A 114 -1.88 -10.48 -3.85
CA ALA A 114 -1.71 -11.17 -2.57
C ALA A 114 -0.29 -11.70 -2.37
N GLU A 115 0.41 -12.06 -3.45
CA GLU A 115 1.76 -12.63 -3.41
C GLU A 115 2.88 -11.58 -3.41
N ILE A 116 2.53 -10.30 -3.62
CA ILE A 116 3.52 -9.24 -3.80
C ILE A 116 4.43 -9.09 -2.57
N SER A 117 3.86 -9.15 -1.36
CA SER A 117 4.62 -9.00 -0.12
C SER A 117 5.62 -10.13 0.07
N GLU A 118 5.21 -11.37 -0.20
CA GLU A 118 6.09 -12.54 -0.15
C GLU A 118 7.20 -12.45 -1.20
N HIS A 119 6.86 -12.03 -2.42
CA HIS A 119 7.83 -11.80 -3.49
C HIS A 119 8.92 -10.80 -3.06
N PHE A 120 8.54 -9.66 -2.48
CA PHE A 120 9.48 -8.66 -2.00
C PHE A 120 10.35 -9.18 -0.85
N LEU A 121 9.77 -9.88 0.12
CA LEU A 121 10.53 -10.49 1.23
C LEU A 121 11.58 -11.49 0.74
N LYS A 122 11.31 -12.22 -0.33
CA LYS A 122 12.24 -13.24 -0.87
C LYS A 122 13.29 -12.67 -1.82
N HIS A 123 12.92 -11.74 -2.68
CA HIS A 123 13.77 -11.30 -3.80
C HIS A 123 14.29 -9.86 -3.68
N HIS A 124 13.65 -9.04 -2.85
CA HIS A 124 13.89 -7.61 -2.74
C HIS A 124 13.91 -7.11 -1.28
N ASN A 125 14.31 -7.98 -0.35
CA ASN A 125 14.32 -7.66 1.09
C ASN A 125 15.16 -6.41 1.42
N TYR A 126 16.22 -6.15 0.64
CA TYR A 126 17.10 -4.99 0.78
C TYR A 126 16.41 -3.65 0.47
N LEU A 127 15.24 -3.67 -0.18
CA LEU A 127 14.42 -2.47 -0.43
C LEU A 127 13.39 -2.22 0.68
N LEU A 128 13.24 -3.16 1.63
CA LEU A 128 12.33 -3.00 2.75
C LEU A 128 12.95 -2.08 3.80
N GLN A 129 12.24 -1.01 4.14
CA GLN A 129 12.63 -0.06 5.16
C GLN A 129 11.63 -0.08 6.32
N GLY A 130 12.16 -0.08 7.54
CA GLY A 130 11.36 -0.06 8.78
C GLY A 130 10.64 1.26 9.01
N SER A 131 11.09 2.35 8.37
CA SER A 131 10.44 3.66 8.41
C SER A 131 10.21 4.19 7.00
N ALA A 132 9.17 5.02 6.86
CA ALA A 132 8.77 5.60 5.59
C ALA A 132 9.48 6.94 5.36
N GLN A 133 10.81 6.93 5.23
CA GLN A 133 11.59 8.16 5.14
C GLN A 133 12.80 8.03 4.20
N PHE A 134 13.22 9.15 3.64
CA PHE A 134 14.46 9.25 2.86
C PHE A 134 15.12 10.61 3.08
N THR A 135 16.42 10.69 2.81
CA THR A 135 17.20 11.92 2.97
C THR A 135 17.73 12.35 1.61
N ILE A 136 17.61 13.64 1.32
CA ILE A 136 18.20 14.28 0.15
C ILE A 136 19.28 15.26 0.60
N THR A 137 20.41 15.28 -0.08
CA THR A 137 21.47 16.27 0.17
C THR A 137 21.27 17.45 -0.76
N SER A 138 21.39 18.67 -0.25
CA SER A 138 21.12 19.89 -1.00
C SER A 138 21.88 19.99 -2.33
N ASN A 139 23.12 19.51 -2.38
CA ASN A 139 24.08 19.68 -3.47
C ASN A 139 24.27 18.45 -4.36
N GLU A 140 23.56 17.35 -4.11
CA GLU A 140 23.74 16.08 -4.83
C GLU A 140 22.41 15.55 -5.33
N ASP A 141 22.39 15.12 -6.59
CA ASP A 141 21.24 14.43 -7.14
C ASP A 141 21.02 13.12 -6.39
N SER A 142 19.78 12.77 -6.13
CA SER A 142 19.46 11.53 -5.43
C SER A 142 18.16 10.94 -5.92
N HIS A 143 18.11 9.63 -6.01
CA HIS A 143 16.93 8.89 -6.41
C HIS A 143 16.87 7.61 -5.59
N GLY A 144 15.67 7.08 -5.41
CA GLY A 144 15.49 5.88 -4.63
C GLY A 144 14.10 5.30 -4.79
N ILE A 145 14.03 4.00 -4.52
CA ILE A 145 12.79 3.26 -4.42
C ILE A 145 12.89 2.37 -3.19
N PHE A 146 11.87 2.39 -2.36
CA PHE A 146 11.82 1.55 -1.18
C PHE A 146 10.38 1.19 -0.86
N LEU A 147 10.24 0.14 -0.08
CA LEU A 147 8.97 -0.32 0.42
C LEU A 147 8.96 -0.20 1.94
N THR A 148 7.80 0.08 2.50
CA THR A 148 7.69 0.40 3.91
C THR A 148 6.34 -0.03 4.49
N HIS A 149 6.35 -0.20 5.81
CA HIS A 149 5.24 -0.53 6.74
C HIS A 149 4.98 -2.05 6.97
N PRO A 150 4.80 -2.47 8.24
CA PRO A 150 4.60 -3.88 8.61
C PRO A 150 3.24 -4.45 8.20
N ASP A 151 2.15 -3.68 8.34
CA ASP A 151 0.79 -4.20 8.09
C ASP A 151 0.29 -4.02 6.66
N ASN A 152 0.92 -3.15 5.86
CA ASN A 152 0.43 -2.71 4.55
C ASN A 152 1.63 -2.37 3.67
N LEU A 153 1.75 -2.95 2.48
CA LEU A 153 2.90 -2.70 1.64
C LEU A 153 2.76 -1.38 0.87
N TYR A 154 3.47 -0.34 1.29
CA TYR A 154 3.62 0.89 0.50
C TYR A 154 4.90 0.86 -0.30
N ILE A 155 4.85 1.47 -1.47
CA ILE A 155 6.01 1.76 -2.28
C ILE A 155 6.17 3.25 -2.47
N VAL A 156 7.40 3.71 -2.26
CA VAL A 156 7.80 5.09 -2.40
C VAL A 156 8.92 5.13 -3.40
N LYS A 157 8.76 5.96 -4.43
CA LYS A 157 9.84 6.30 -5.35
C LYS A 157 10.04 7.81 -5.34
N TYR A 158 11.29 8.24 -5.36
CA TYR A 158 11.65 9.64 -5.45
C TYR A 158 12.83 9.87 -6.39
N ASP A 159 12.91 11.09 -6.89
CA ASP A 159 13.97 11.61 -7.75
C ASP A 159 14.16 13.09 -7.43
N TYR A 160 15.38 13.50 -7.09
CA TYR A 160 15.74 14.84 -6.68
C TYR A 160 16.86 15.38 -7.56
N ASP A 161 16.60 16.53 -8.17
CA ASP A 161 17.56 17.32 -8.96
C ASP A 161 18.09 18.46 -8.07
N ALA A 162 19.37 18.38 -7.71
CA ALA A 162 20.04 19.34 -6.85
C ALA A 162 20.30 20.69 -7.53
N LYS A 163 20.41 20.71 -8.86
CA LYS A 163 20.62 21.94 -9.64
C LYS A 163 19.36 22.78 -9.69
N GLN A 164 18.21 22.14 -9.88
CA GLN A 164 16.89 22.79 -9.91
C GLN A 164 16.25 22.90 -8.53
N LYS A 165 16.78 22.19 -7.52
CA LYS A 165 16.18 22.04 -6.18
C LYS A 165 14.78 21.45 -6.25
N MET A 166 14.57 20.51 -7.16
CA MET A 166 13.27 19.93 -7.46
C MET A 166 13.22 18.47 -7.02
N LEU A 167 12.23 18.14 -6.19
CA LEU A 167 11.94 16.77 -5.76
C LEU A 167 10.67 16.29 -6.46
N TRP A 168 10.75 15.13 -7.12
CA TRP A 168 9.60 14.35 -7.56
C TRP A 168 9.46 13.11 -6.70
N TYR A 169 8.23 12.79 -6.30
CA TYR A 169 7.96 11.55 -5.59
C TYR A 169 6.57 10.98 -5.94
N ASP A 170 6.41 9.67 -5.83
CA ASP A 170 5.12 8.97 -5.95
C ASP A 170 5.03 7.94 -4.82
N VAL A 171 3.86 7.91 -4.17
CA VAL A 171 3.56 7.00 -3.05
C VAL A 171 2.34 6.18 -3.44
N ARG A 172 2.52 4.86 -3.48
CA ARG A 172 1.46 3.90 -3.81
C ARG A 172 1.37 2.83 -2.74
N TYR A 173 0.21 2.20 -2.67
CA TYR A 173 0.02 0.99 -1.87
C TYR A 173 -0.25 -0.21 -2.77
N CYS A 174 0.11 -1.39 -2.29
CA CYS A 174 -0.32 -2.66 -2.87
C CYS A 174 -1.55 -3.14 -2.09
N LYS A 175 -2.62 -3.59 -2.76
CA LYS A 175 -3.84 -4.04 -2.06
C LYS A 175 -3.55 -5.30 -1.25
N GLN A 176 -4.04 -5.33 -0.02
CA GLN A 176 -4.20 -6.53 0.81
C GLN A 176 -5.61 -6.54 1.44
N GLU A 177 -5.87 -7.44 2.39
CA GLU A 177 -7.24 -7.72 2.87
C GLU A 177 -7.90 -6.58 3.68
N SER A 178 -7.12 -5.63 4.20
CA SER A 178 -7.59 -4.62 5.17
C SER A 178 -7.36 -3.18 4.67
N PHE A 179 -8.16 -2.67 3.73
CA PHE A 179 -7.89 -1.34 3.14
C PHE A 179 -9.12 -0.45 2.88
N HIS A 180 -9.10 0.74 3.51
CA HIS A 180 -9.98 1.87 3.19
C HIS A 180 -9.25 3.23 3.29
N ASP A 181 -9.54 4.13 2.34
CA ASP A 181 -9.13 5.54 2.26
C ASP A 181 -7.80 5.94 2.91
N LEU A 182 -6.71 5.40 2.34
CA LEU A 182 -5.36 5.76 2.74
C LEU A 182 -5.04 7.19 2.30
N ASN A 183 -4.69 8.01 3.27
CA ASN A 183 -4.07 9.30 3.02
C ASN A 183 -2.67 9.27 3.63
N TYR A 184 -1.77 10.09 3.12
CA TYR A 184 -0.50 10.34 3.78
C TYR A 184 -0.26 11.83 3.89
N THR A 185 0.56 12.22 4.85
CA THR A 185 1.10 13.57 4.98
C THR A 185 2.60 13.50 4.88
N ILE A 186 3.22 14.53 4.30
CA ILE A 186 4.67 14.64 4.24
C ILE A 186 5.14 15.58 5.34
N GLN A 187 6.15 15.15 6.07
CA GLN A 187 6.95 16.01 6.93
C GLN A 187 8.32 16.18 6.28
N ILE A 188 8.79 17.42 6.26
CA ILE A 188 10.14 17.77 5.82
C ILE A 188 10.86 18.33 7.03
N LEU A 189 12.08 17.89 7.28
CA LEU A 189 12.90 18.40 8.38
C LEU A 189 14.36 18.57 7.96
N ASN A 190 15.04 19.52 8.59
CA ASN A 190 16.49 19.62 8.50
C ASN A 190 17.11 18.39 9.19
N SER A 191 17.94 17.64 8.48
CA SER A 191 18.55 16.41 9.01
C SER A 191 19.57 16.68 10.12
N ASN A 192 20.11 17.90 10.20
CA ASN A 192 21.08 18.31 11.21
C ASN A 192 20.43 19.06 12.39
N HIS A 193 19.26 19.66 12.17
CA HIS A 193 18.49 20.41 13.15
C HIS A 193 17.03 19.98 13.13
N HIS A 194 16.72 18.85 13.76
CA HIS A 194 15.40 18.21 13.69
C HIS A 194 14.23 19.08 14.19
N ASP A 195 14.51 20.12 14.99
CA ASP A 195 13.51 21.11 15.44
C ASP A 195 12.98 21.99 14.29
N CYS A 196 13.76 22.13 13.20
CA CYS A 196 13.34 22.83 11.99
C CYS A 196 12.57 21.88 11.08
N THR A 197 11.24 21.88 11.20
CA THR A 197 10.37 20.97 10.45
C THR A 197 9.10 21.65 9.92
N MET A 198 8.59 21.12 8.81
CA MET A 198 7.35 21.55 8.17
C MET A 198 6.48 20.35 7.80
N TYR A 199 5.16 20.51 7.94
CA TYR A 199 4.18 19.53 7.47
C TYR A 199 3.50 20.04 6.20
N LEU A 200 3.54 19.24 5.15
CA LEU A 200 2.84 19.50 3.91
C LEU A 200 1.43 18.90 3.95
N LYS A 201 0.54 19.48 3.14
CA LYS A 201 -0.84 19.01 3.00
C LYS A 201 -0.85 17.54 2.59
N GLY A 202 -1.75 16.78 3.19
CA GLY A 202 -1.90 15.36 2.87
C GLY A 202 -2.49 15.11 1.48
N ALA A 203 -2.14 13.96 0.92
CA ALA A 203 -2.62 13.47 -0.37
C ALA A 203 -3.22 12.06 -0.21
N LYS A 204 -4.12 11.71 -1.13
CA LYS A 204 -4.68 10.36 -1.20
C LYS A 204 -3.60 9.41 -1.75
N CYS A 205 -3.44 8.25 -1.12
CA CYS A 205 -2.58 7.20 -1.63
C CYS A 205 -3.34 6.41 -2.70
N HIS A 206 -2.69 6.17 -3.84
CA HIS A 206 -3.28 5.44 -4.96
C HIS A 206 -2.74 4.01 -5.02
N LEU A 207 -3.52 3.10 -5.60
CA LEU A 207 -3.07 1.75 -5.87
C LEU A 207 -1.87 1.75 -6.83
N TYR A 208 -0.92 0.86 -6.59
CA TYR A 208 0.16 0.58 -7.53
C TYR A 208 -0.41 0.09 -8.88
N ASN A 209 0.04 0.70 -9.97
CA ASN A 209 -0.35 0.37 -11.34
C ASN A 209 0.76 0.79 -12.33
N SER A 210 0.52 0.60 -13.62
CA SER A 210 1.48 0.94 -14.68
C SER A 210 1.82 2.43 -14.79
N THR A 211 1.02 3.34 -14.20
CA THR A 211 1.30 4.79 -14.21
C THR A 211 2.16 5.23 -13.02
N PHE A 212 2.69 4.29 -12.24
CA PHE A 212 3.56 4.58 -11.12
C PHE A 212 4.79 5.38 -11.56
N PHE A 213 4.97 6.54 -10.94
CA PHE A 213 6.05 7.49 -11.24
C PHE A 213 6.01 8.09 -12.66
N ALA A 214 4.89 7.96 -13.38
CA ALA A 214 4.66 8.68 -14.62
C ALA A 214 4.59 10.20 -14.37
N LYS A 215 4.84 11.01 -15.40
CA LYS A 215 4.96 12.48 -15.29
C LYS A 215 3.70 13.13 -14.72
N GLU A 216 2.54 12.58 -15.06
CA GLU A 216 1.20 12.98 -14.62
C GLU A 216 0.82 12.49 -13.22
N SER A 217 1.49 11.45 -12.72
CA SER A 217 1.21 10.83 -11.40
C SER A 217 2.11 11.36 -10.29
N ARG A 218 3.36 11.71 -10.61
CA ARG A 218 4.35 12.13 -9.62
C ARG A 218 4.03 13.52 -9.06
N ILE A 219 4.20 13.67 -7.75
CA ILE A 219 4.10 14.96 -7.08
C ILE A 219 5.42 15.69 -7.22
N GLN A 220 5.35 16.99 -7.47
CA GLN A 220 6.51 17.86 -7.61
C GLN A 220 6.58 18.84 -6.45
N LEU A 221 7.74 18.92 -5.79
CA LEU A 221 8.04 19.85 -4.71
C LEU A 221 9.28 20.67 -5.06
N ASN A 222 9.12 21.99 -5.07
CA ASN A 222 10.26 22.89 -5.15
C ASN A 222 10.83 23.07 -3.74
N ILE A 223 11.94 22.37 -3.46
CA ILE A 223 12.53 22.33 -2.13
C ILE A 223 13.07 23.69 -1.74
N ASN A 224 13.53 24.50 -2.70
CA ASN A 224 14.04 25.85 -2.45
C ASN A 224 13.05 26.74 -1.68
N GLN A 225 11.75 26.52 -1.83
CA GLN A 225 10.70 27.27 -1.12
C GLN A 225 10.74 27.04 0.40
N PHE A 226 11.35 25.96 0.86
CA PHE A 226 11.41 25.57 2.26
C PHE A 226 12.78 25.83 2.92
N TYR A 227 13.83 26.19 2.16
CA TYR A 227 15.20 26.31 2.69
C TYR A 227 15.31 27.30 3.86
N GLN A 228 14.69 28.48 3.74
CA GLN A 228 14.73 29.50 4.80
C GLN A 228 14.04 29.04 6.08
N TYR A 229 12.91 28.33 5.94
CA TYR A 229 12.15 27.81 7.09
C TYR A 229 12.86 26.63 7.77
N LEU A 230 13.75 25.96 7.04
CA LEU A 230 14.52 24.80 7.51
C LEU A 230 15.94 25.17 7.93
N ASP A 231 16.25 26.46 8.10
CA ASP A 231 17.57 26.97 8.50
C ASP A 231 18.69 26.53 7.54
N GLU A 232 18.49 26.79 6.24
CA GLU A 232 19.45 26.50 5.16
C GLU A 232 20.10 25.10 5.25
N PRO A 233 19.27 24.04 5.21
CA PRO A 233 19.71 22.69 5.52
C PRO A 233 20.74 22.17 4.52
N ARG A 234 21.82 21.54 5.02
CA ARG A 234 22.74 20.78 4.16
C ARG A 234 22.08 19.53 3.61
N SER A 235 21.27 18.88 4.43
CA SER A 235 20.44 17.74 4.06
C SER A 235 19.06 17.84 4.68
N ILE A 236 18.10 17.30 3.95
CA ILE A 236 16.69 17.34 4.28
C ILE A 236 16.19 15.90 4.37
N THR A 237 15.55 15.56 5.48
CA THR A 237 14.86 14.28 5.64
C THR A 237 13.38 14.48 5.35
N VAL A 238 12.86 13.65 4.45
CA VAL A 238 11.45 13.59 4.10
C VAL A 238 10.86 12.36 4.79
N VAL A 239 9.83 12.56 5.60
CA VAL A 239 9.12 11.52 6.33
C VAL A 239 7.68 11.46 5.84
N ILE A 240 7.22 10.27 5.50
CA ILE A 240 5.87 9.99 5.01
C ILE A 240 5.05 9.40 6.16
N HIS A 241 4.02 10.12 6.58
CA HIS A 241 3.12 9.68 7.64
C HIS A 241 1.83 9.15 7.03
N PHE A 242 1.58 7.84 7.11
CA PHE A 242 0.34 7.23 6.65
C PHE A 242 -0.78 7.43 7.67
N LYS A 243 -1.95 7.85 7.19
CA LYS A 243 -3.18 8.03 7.97
C LYS A 243 -4.18 6.94 7.57
N TYR A 244 -4.58 6.14 8.54
CA TYR A 244 -5.60 5.11 8.39
C TYR A 244 -6.94 5.62 8.90
N THR A 245 -7.96 5.63 8.04
CA THR A 245 -9.34 5.79 8.48
C THR A 245 -9.97 4.41 8.64
N ASN A 246 -10.08 3.92 9.88
CA ASN A 246 -10.82 2.70 10.17
C ASN A 246 -12.34 2.99 10.12
N PRO A 247 -13.16 2.31 9.29
CA PRO A 247 -14.61 2.56 9.24
C PRO A 247 -15.41 1.96 10.41
N GLY A 248 -14.77 1.21 11.32
CA GLY A 248 -15.37 0.75 12.56
C GLY A 248 -14.69 1.44 13.73
N GLY A 249 -15.46 2.17 14.54
CA GLY A 249 -14.98 2.61 15.84
C GLY A 249 -14.51 1.39 16.63
N TYR A 250 -13.20 1.25 16.82
CA TYR A 250 -12.65 0.23 17.71
C TYR A 250 -12.95 0.65 19.14
N SER A 251 -14.06 0.15 19.68
CA SER A 251 -14.28 0.07 21.11
C SER A 251 -13.23 -0.86 21.73
N ALA A 252 -12.74 -0.47 22.90
CA ALA A 252 -11.71 -1.12 23.71
C ALA A 252 -12.01 -2.60 24.07
N GLN A 253 -11.74 -3.54 23.16
CA GLN A 253 -11.76 -4.98 23.46
C GLN A 253 -10.50 -5.76 23.03
N ASN A 254 -9.49 -5.11 22.45
CA ASN A 254 -8.23 -5.78 22.08
C ASN A 254 -7.09 -5.68 23.12
N SER A 255 -7.37 -5.25 24.35
CA SER A 255 -6.37 -5.29 25.43
C SER A 255 -5.90 -6.71 25.74
N HIS A 256 -6.76 -7.72 25.56
CA HIS A 256 -6.40 -9.12 25.78
C HIS A 256 -5.52 -9.73 24.67
N LEU A 257 -5.70 -9.35 23.40
CA LEU A 257 -4.91 -9.87 22.29
C LEU A 257 -3.52 -9.23 22.23
N VAL A 258 -3.40 -7.95 22.59
CA VAL A 258 -2.10 -7.28 22.73
C VAL A 258 -1.31 -7.87 23.90
N SER A 259 -1.96 -8.21 25.02
CA SER A 259 -1.30 -8.91 26.14
C SER A 259 -0.83 -10.30 25.75
N SER A 260 -1.61 -11.06 24.97
CA SER A 260 -1.25 -12.38 24.47
C SER A 260 -0.11 -12.35 23.42
N LEU A 261 -0.08 -11.34 22.56
CA LEU A 261 1.03 -11.14 21.61
C LEU A 261 2.31 -10.70 22.31
N ILE A 262 2.20 -9.85 23.33
CA ILE A 262 3.33 -9.47 24.18
C ILE A 262 3.86 -10.70 24.92
N GLU A 263 3.00 -11.54 25.50
CA GLU A 263 3.39 -12.79 26.19
C GLU A 263 4.09 -13.77 25.23
N THR A 264 3.52 -14.01 24.04
CA THR A 264 4.11 -14.89 23.02
C THR A 264 5.44 -14.35 22.48
N LEU A 265 5.57 -13.03 22.35
CA LEU A 265 6.84 -12.39 21.96
C LEU A 265 7.89 -12.51 23.07
N THR A 266 7.53 -12.36 24.35
CA THR A 266 8.45 -12.64 25.47
C THR A 266 8.90 -14.09 25.50
N GLU A 267 8.01 -15.07 25.28
CA GLU A 267 8.40 -16.50 25.26
C GLU A 267 9.34 -16.85 24.09
N SER A 268 9.12 -16.26 22.90
CA SER A 268 10.01 -16.47 21.75
C SER A 268 11.38 -15.79 21.92
N LEU A 269 11.40 -14.63 22.60
CA LEU A 269 12.62 -13.91 22.94
C LEU A 269 13.40 -14.63 24.04
N ASP A 270 12.73 -15.20 25.04
CA ASP A 270 13.37 -16.03 26.08
C ASP A 270 14.03 -17.27 25.47
N MET A 271 13.43 -17.86 24.43
CA MET A 271 14.03 -18.97 23.69
C MET A 271 15.23 -18.53 22.82
N PHE A 272 15.20 -17.31 22.28
CA PHE A 272 16.31 -16.71 21.53
C PHE A 272 17.47 -16.33 22.46
N PHE A 273 17.17 -15.74 23.62
CA PHE A 273 18.14 -15.46 24.67
C PHE A 273 18.71 -16.74 25.26
N ALA A 274 17.93 -17.79 25.52
CA ALA A 274 18.44 -19.07 26.01
C ALA A 274 19.44 -19.73 25.05
N LYS A 275 19.21 -19.63 23.72
CA LYS A 275 20.15 -20.12 22.69
C LYS A 275 21.40 -19.23 22.57
N ALA A 276 21.25 -17.92 22.65
CA ALA A 276 22.38 -16.99 22.67
C ALA A 276 23.23 -17.12 23.95
N PHE A 277 22.58 -17.38 25.10
CA PHE A 277 23.22 -17.58 26.41
C PHE A 277 24.07 -18.86 26.43
N TRP A 278 23.66 -19.90 25.72
CA TRP A 278 24.43 -21.13 25.58
C TRP A 278 25.69 -20.94 24.71
N PHE A 279 25.59 -20.10 23.66
CA PHE A 279 26.70 -19.82 22.75
C PHE A 279 27.75 -18.84 23.32
N TYR A 280 27.33 -17.91 24.18
CA TYR A 280 28.19 -16.86 24.75
C TYR A 280 28.52 -17.03 26.25
N ARG A 281 28.19 -18.19 26.84
CA ARG A 281 28.29 -18.46 28.28
C ARG A 281 29.66 -18.10 28.90
N GLU A 282 30.76 -18.47 28.25
CA GLU A 282 32.13 -18.20 28.72
C GLU A 282 32.55 -16.73 28.53
N TYR A 283 31.96 -16.02 27.56
CA TYR A 283 32.26 -14.61 27.26
C TYR A 283 31.52 -13.66 28.21
N ILE A 284 30.25 -13.97 28.52
CA ILE A 284 29.40 -13.18 29.42
C ILE A 284 29.79 -13.37 30.90
N LEU A 285 30.33 -14.53 31.29
CA LEU A 285 30.83 -14.76 32.65
C LEU A 285 32.12 -13.99 32.98
N ARG A 286 32.87 -13.53 31.97
CA ARG A 286 34.13 -12.77 32.15
C ARG A 286 33.95 -11.26 32.17
N HIS A 287 32.88 -10.70 31.61
CA HIS A 287 32.68 -9.26 31.49
C HIS A 287 31.36 -8.85 32.16
N SER A 288 31.53 -8.40 33.39
CA SER A 288 30.61 -8.21 34.51
C SER A 288 29.26 -7.54 34.19
N LYS A 289 28.32 -7.80 35.11
CA LYS A 289 27.02 -7.16 35.40
C LYS A 289 26.67 -5.85 34.68
N GLU A 290 27.63 -4.95 34.48
CA GLU A 290 27.46 -3.67 33.80
C GLU A 290 26.94 -3.83 32.36
N ILE A 291 27.38 -4.83 31.59
CA ILE A 291 26.90 -5.03 30.20
C ILE A 291 25.43 -5.47 30.20
N ILE A 292 25.05 -6.35 31.13
CA ILE A 292 23.68 -6.84 31.27
C ILE A 292 22.75 -5.72 31.74
N ASP A 293 23.19 -4.88 32.67
CA ASP A 293 22.40 -3.75 33.17
C ASP A 293 22.28 -2.64 32.13
N VAL A 294 23.30 -2.38 31.30
CA VAL A 294 23.22 -1.44 30.18
C VAL A 294 22.25 -1.93 29.11
N ILE A 295 22.31 -3.21 28.71
CA ILE A 295 21.38 -3.76 27.72
C ILE A 295 19.93 -3.73 28.25
N LYS A 296 19.70 -4.11 29.50
CA LYS A 296 18.38 -4.03 30.14
C LYS A 296 17.87 -2.59 30.23
N THR A 297 18.73 -1.64 30.58
CA THR A 297 18.36 -0.22 30.72
C THR A 297 18.04 0.41 29.36
N VAL A 298 18.87 0.16 28.33
CA VAL A 298 18.62 0.65 26.97
C VAL A 298 17.33 0.07 26.40
N PHE A 299 17.05 -1.21 26.67
CA PHE A 299 15.82 -1.87 26.22
C PHE A 299 14.58 -1.38 26.99
N TYR A 300 14.68 -1.20 28.31
CA TYR A 300 13.58 -0.67 29.12
C TYR A 300 13.24 0.77 28.72
N LEU A 301 14.26 1.59 28.44
CA LEU A 301 14.08 2.95 27.92
C LEU A 301 13.46 2.95 26.51
N ALA A 302 13.86 2.05 25.62
CA ALA A 302 13.26 1.93 24.29
C ALA A 302 11.77 1.53 24.36
N VAL A 303 11.42 0.57 25.23
CA VAL A 303 10.04 0.12 25.41
C VAL A 303 9.20 1.21 26.10
N THR A 304 9.71 1.87 27.13
CA THR A 304 8.99 2.98 27.79
C THR A 304 8.83 4.19 26.87
N GLN A 305 9.81 4.52 26.02
CA GLN A 305 9.68 5.61 25.03
C GLN A 305 8.56 5.31 24.02
N VAL A 306 8.45 4.05 23.56
CA VAL A 306 7.37 3.61 22.65
C VAL A 306 6.01 3.63 23.36
N CYS A 307 5.93 3.18 24.61
CA CYS A 307 4.69 3.19 25.39
C CYS A 307 4.24 4.61 25.79
N VAL A 308 5.15 5.50 26.17
CA VAL A 308 4.84 6.91 26.52
C VAL A 308 4.39 7.69 25.29
N SER A 309 4.96 7.40 24.11
CA SER A 309 4.52 7.97 22.83
C SER A 309 3.12 7.51 22.45
N ALA A 310 2.76 6.25 22.76
CA ALA A 310 1.42 5.72 22.55
C ALA A 310 0.36 6.31 23.51
N ILE A 311 0.76 6.65 24.76
CA ILE A 311 -0.16 7.20 25.77
C ILE A 311 -0.35 8.72 25.63
N THR A 312 0.70 9.49 25.35
CA THR A 312 0.64 10.96 25.28
C THR A 312 0.02 11.50 23.98
N GLY A 313 -0.07 10.67 22.93
CA GLY A 313 -0.78 10.99 21.68
C GLY A 313 -2.31 11.04 21.78
N SER A 314 -2.90 10.64 22.91
CA SER A 314 -4.37 10.50 23.07
C SER A 314 -5.05 11.59 23.91
N THR A 315 -4.35 12.61 24.43
CA THR A 315 -4.95 13.65 25.30
C THR A 315 -4.56 15.08 24.93
N LYS A 316 -4.96 15.56 23.75
CA LYS A 316 -5.21 17.01 23.52
C LYS A 316 -6.48 17.24 22.72
N VAL A 317 -7.62 17.12 23.40
CA VAL A 317 -8.90 17.70 22.95
C VAL A 317 -9.04 19.08 23.61
N ASN A 318 -9.40 20.05 22.77
CA ASN A 318 -9.75 21.43 23.07
C ASN A 318 -10.59 21.62 24.35
N HIS A 319 -10.18 22.58 25.19
CA HIS A 319 -11.14 23.40 25.92
C HIS A 319 -10.92 24.87 25.57
N LYS A 320 -11.79 25.38 24.69
CA LYS A 320 -12.16 26.79 24.66
C LYS A 320 -13.19 27.03 25.76
N ARG A 321 -12.83 27.88 26.72
CA ARG A 321 -13.68 28.95 27.23
C ARG A 321 -12.76 30.09 27.64
#